data_AF-A0A158GGP9-F1
#
_entry.id   AF-A0A158GGP9-F1
#
_cell.length_a   1.000
_cell.length_b   1.000
_cell.length_c   1.000
_cell.angle_alpha   90.00
_cell.angle_beta   90.00
_cell.angle_gamma   90.00
#
_symmetry.space_group_name_H-M   'P 1'
#
loop_
_entity.id
_entity.type
_entity.pdbx_description
1 polymer ?
#
loop_
_entity_poly.entity_id
_entity_poly.type
_entity_poly.pdbx_seq_one_letter_code
_entity_poly.pdbx_strand_id
1 'polypeptide(L)' 'MKHISSLVLLSIMLTACVVEPARPPRPEPLVEVVPAQPAPGYRWVKGHYKWEGNQWVWVRGHWAAY' A
#
# COMPACT_ATOMS: atom_id res chain seq x y z
N MET A 1 -27.27 -19.06 -34.61
CA MET A 1 -27.01 -17.66 -34.19
C MET A 1 -27.26 -17.46 -32.69
N LYS A 2 -28.42 -17.81 -32.14
CA LYS A 2 -28.79 -17.65 -30.71
C LYS A 2 -27.81 -18.30 -29.70
N HIS A 3 -27.33 -19.51 -29.99
CA HIS A 3 -26.41 -20.25 -29.11
C HIS A 3 -24.98 -19.66 -29.05
N ILE A 4 -24.55 -19.01 -30.13
CA ILE A 4 -23.23 -18.39 -30.24
C ILE A 4 -23.16 -17.20 -29.26
N SER A 5 -24.24 -16.42 -29.18
CA SER A 5 -24.36 -15.30 -28.24
C SER A 5 -24.32 -15.74 -26.77
N SER A 6 -24.97 -16.86 -26.41
CA SER A 6 -24.94 -17.39 -25.03
C SER A 6 -23.57 -17.91 -24.61
N LEU A 7 -22.80 -18.52 -25.54
CA LEU A 7 -21.44 -18.99 -25.26
C LEU A 7 -20.45 -17.83 -25.06
N VAL A 8 -20.58 -16.76 -25.83
CA VAL A 8 -19.75 -15.56 -25.67
C VAL A 8 -20.04 -14.87 -24.33
N LEU A 9 -21.31 -14.77 -23.94
CA LEU A 9 -21.71 -14.14 -22.67
C LEU A 9 -21.16 -14.92 -21.45
N LEU A 10 -21.19 -16.24 -21.51
CA LEU A 10 -20.66 -17.11 -20.44
C LEU A 10 -19.14 -16.94 -20.28
N SER A 11 -18.41 -16.86 -21.40
CA SER A 11 -16.95 -16.69 -21.40
C SER A 11 -16.50 -15.38 -20.74
N ILE A 12 -17.25 -14.29 -20.93
CA ILE A 12 -16.96 -12.97 -20.32
C ILE A 12 -17.14 -12.99 -18.80
N MET A 13 -18.04 -13.82 -18.27
CA MET A 13 -18.25 -13.95 -16.83
C MET A 13 -17.18 -14.79 -16.11
N LEU A 14 -16.38 -15.56 -16.87
CA LEU A 14 -15.29 -16.37 -16.32
C LEU A 14 -13.91 -15.68 -16.34
N THR A 15 -13.83 -14.40 -16.77
CA THR A 15 -12.56 -13.67 -16.75
C THR A 15 -12.07 -13.48 -15.30
N ALA A 16 -10.85 -13.96 -15.06
CA ALA A 16 -10.32 -14.35 -13.77
C ALA A 16 -10.19 -13.22 -12.73
N CYS A 17 -10.28 -13.60 -11.46
CA CYS A 17 -9.68 -12.82 -10.36
C CYS A 17 -8.18 -12.71 -10.60
N VAL A 18 -7.70 -11.54 -11.00
CA VAL A 18 -6.28 -11.20 -10.93
C VAL A 18 -5.91 -11.15 -9.44
N VAL A 19 -5.16 -12.14 -8.96
CA VAL A 19 -4.57 -12.12 -7.63
C VAL A 19 -3.22 -11.41 -7.76
N GLU A 20 -3.09 -10.24 -7.17
CA GLU A 20 -1.81 -9.55 -7.07
C GLU A 20 -0.78 -10.50 -6.43
N PRO A 21 0.43 -10.66 -7.01
CA PRO A 21 1.48 -11.45 -6.38
C PRO A 21 1.71 -11.00 -4.93
N ALA A 22 1.98 -11.95 -4.04
CA ALA A 22 2.28 -11.63 -2.65
C ALA A 22 3.47 -10.66 -2.58
N ARG A 23 3.31 -9.56 -1.83
CA ARG A 23 4.36 -8.57 -1.64
C ARG A 23 5.55 -9.20 -0.91
N PRO A 24 6.80 -8.84 -1.26
CA PRO A 24 7.97 -9.28 -0.51
C PRO A 24 7.87 -8.81 0.96
N PRO A 25 8.55 -9.49 1.90
CA PRO A 25 8.60 -9.06 3.28
C PRO A 25 9.11 -7.62 3.37
N ARG A 26 8.54 -6.86 4.29
CA ARG A 26 8.96 -5.49 4.55
C ARG A 26 10.39 -5.50 5.13
N PRO A 27 11.29 -4.59 4.69
CA PRO A 27 12.59 -4.45 5.33
C PRO A 27 12.48 -4.00 6.79
N GLU A 28 13.61 -4.07 7.50
CA GLU A 28 13.69 -3.53 8.86
C GLU A 28 13.39 -2.02 8.86
N PRO A 29 12.56 -1.52 9.78
CA PRO A 29 12.29 -0.09 9.89
C PRO A 29 13.58 0.71 10.05
N LEU A 30 13.68 1.84 9.35
CA LEU A 30 14.80 2.75 9.55
C LEU A 30 14.72 3.33 10.96
N VAL A 31 15.88 3.35 11.63
CA VAL A 31 16.04 4.07 12.89
C VAL A 31 16.19 5.55 12.56
N GLU A 32 15.15 6.33 12.82
CA GLU A 32 15.17 7.78 12.64
C GLU A 32 15.59 8.46 13.94
N VAL A 33 16.56 9.37 13.82
CA VAL A 33 16.84 10.32 14.89
C VAL A 33 15.68 11.30 14.97
N VAL A 34 14.99 11.32 16.10
CA VAL A 34 13.88 12.24 16.33
C VAL A 34 14.47 13.63 16.61
N PRO A 35 14.16 14.66 15.80
CA PRO A 35 14.63 16.01 16.06
C PRO A 35 13.97 16.59 17.32
N ALA A 36 14.38 17.78 17.76
CA ALA A 36 13.75 18.43 18.90
C ALA A 36 12.24 18.66 18.65
N GLN A 37 11.44 18.55 19.71
CA GLN A 37 10.01 18.85 19.64
C GLN A 37 9.83 20.35 19.35
N PRO A 38 8.99 20.73 18.36
CA PRO A 38 8.87 22.11 17.93
C PRO A 38 8.16 23.00 18.96
N ALA A 39 7.13 22.47 19.64
CA ALA A 39 6.40 23.14 20.71
C ALA A 39 5.64 22.11 21.58
N PRO A 40 5.16 22.49 22.77
CA PRO A 40 4.18 21.70 23.50
C PRO A 40 2.97 21.42 22.62
N GLY A 41 2.39 20.23 22.76
CA GLY A 41 1.23 19.84 21.98
C GLY A 41 1.54 19.12 20.66
N TYR A 42 2.80 18.79 20.39
CA TYR A 42 3.18 17.95 19.24
C TYR A 42 3.52 16.54 19.68
N ARG A 43 3.15 15.54 18.87
CA ARG A 43 3.54 14.13 19.04
C ARG A 43 4.36 13.68 17.83
N TRP A 44 5.42 12.94 18.07
CA TRP A 44 6.20 12.32 17.00
C TRP A 44 5.42 11.15 16.41
N VAL A 45 5.15 11.22 15.11
CA VAL A 45 4.61 10.12 14.31
C VAL A 45 5.80 9.40 13.70
N LYS A 46 6.04 8.15 14.12
CA LYS A 46 7.15 7.34 13.58
C LYS A 46 6.99 7.12 12.08
N GLY A 47 8.10 7.16 11.35
CA GLY A 47 8.14 6.75 9.96
C GLY A 47 7.69 5.31 9.77
N HIS A 48 7.22 4.99 8.57
CA HIS A 48 6.73 3.66 8.21
C HIS A 48 6.92 3.37 6.73
N TYR A 49 6.92 2.09 6.38
CA TYR A 49 6.94 1.67 4.98
C TYR A 49 5.54 1.70 4.38
N LYS A 50 5.44 2.32 3.20
CA LYS A 50 4.28 2.29 2.30
C LYS A 50 4.59 1.43 1.08
N TRP A 51 3.63 0.64 0.62
CA TRP A 51 3.77 -0.09 -0.65
C TRP A 51 3.32 0.81 -1.79
N GLU A 52 4.23 1.17 -2.68
CA GLU A 52 3.95 2.06 -3.82
C GLU A 52 4.89 1.74 -4.98
N GLY A 53 4.36 1.70 -6.21
CA GLY A 53 5.18 1.44 -7.40
C GLY A 53 5.89 0.07 -7.38
N ASN A 54 5.26 -0.96 -6.84
CA ASN A 54 5.83 -2.31 -6.69
C ASN A 54 7.09 -2.38 -5.79
N GLN A 55 7.25 -1.42 -4.87
CA GLN A 55 8.31 -1.47 -3.86
C GLN A 55 7.87 -0.94 -2.49
N TRP A 56 8.67 -1.26 -1.48
CA TRP A 56 8.57 -0.64 -0.17
C TRP A 56 9.26 0.72 -0.17
N VAL A 57 8.48 1.79 0.05
CA VAL A 57 8.97 3.17 0.14
C VAL A 57 8.91 3.61 1.60
N TRP A 58 10.02 4.13 2.12
CA TRP A 58 10.06 4.69 3.48
C TRP A 58 9.41 6.07 3.51
N VAL A 59 8.37 6.22 4.33
CA VAL A 59 7.75 7.50 4.66
C VAL A 59 8.37 7.98 5.96
N ARG A 60 9.07 9.12 5.93
CA ARG A 60 9.74 9.66 7.11
C ARG A 60 8.74 10.06 8.20
N GLY A 61 9.17 9.91 9.45
CA GLY A 61 8.42 10.41 10.59
C GLY A 61 8.30 11.93 10.58
N HIS A 62 7.29 12.44 11.27
CA HIS A 62 7.03 13.86 11.37
C HIS A 62 6.37 14.22 12.70
N TRP A 63 6.41 15.50 13.05
CA TRP A 63 5.66 16.05 14.17
C TRP A 63 4.22 16.33 13.75
N ALA A 64 3.26 15.77 14.47
CA ALA A 64 1.84 16.08 14.33
C ALA A 64 1.37 16.86 15.57
N ALA A 65 0.59 17.92 15.36
CA ALA A 65 -0.11 18.58 16.46
C ALA A 65 -1.24 17.68 16.98
N TYR A 66 -1.59 17.80 18.26
CA TYR A 66 -2.82 17.21 18.81
C TYR A 66 -4.08 17.84 18.22
#